data_AF-A0A075G8F7-F1
#
_entry.id   AF-A0A075G8F7-F1
#
_cell.length_a   1.000
_cell.length_b   1.000
_cell.length_c   1.000
_cell.angle_alpha   90.00
_cell.angle_beta   90.00
_cell.angle_gamma   90.00
#
_symmetry.space_group_name_H-M   'P 1'
#
loop_
_entity.id
_entity.type
_entity.pdbx_description
1 polymer ?
#
loop_
_entity_poly.entity_id
_entity_poly.type
_entity_poly.pdbx_seq_one_letter_code
_entity_poly.pdbx_strand_id
1 'polypeptide(L)' 'MEFREVYCNDCKKVLARYNVKYYSEDMVAELIQTVHVIHTRGGHHIKIHKKNLGIVKI' A
#
# COMPACT_ATOMS: atom_id res chain seq x y z
N MET A 1 5.87 14.88 1.23
CA MET A 1 6.47 13.62 0.75
C MET A 1 5.32 12.65 0.47
N GLU A 2 5.14 12.20 -0.76
CA GLU A 2 3.94 11.43 -1.16
C GLU A 2 4.12 9.94 -0.90
N PHE A 3 3.33 9.40 0.02
CA PHE A 3 3.31 7.97 0.31
C PHE A 3 2.03 7.34 -0.23
N ARG A 4 2.14 6.08 -0.62
CA ARG A 4 0.97 5.23 -0.87
C ARG A 4 1.00 4.07 0.11
N GLU A 5 -0.17 3.71 0.59
CA GLU A 5 -0.39 2.65 1.56
C GLU A 5 -1.30 1.59 0.94
N VAL A 6 -0.92 0.33 1.08
CA VAL A 6 -1.75 -0.83 0.72
C VAL A 6 -2.49 -1.26 1.96
N TYR A 7 -3.81 -1.20 1.94
CA TYR A 7 -4.67 -1.48 3.08
C TYR A 7 -5.57 -2.69 2.80
N CYS A 8 -5.69 -3.58 3.78
CA CYS A 8 -6.65 -4.67 3.75
C CYS A 8 -7.93 -4.25 4.47
N ASN A 9 -9.06 -4.28 3.78
CA ASN A 9 -10.36 -4.00 4.40
C ASN A 9 -10.77 -5.13 5.36
N ASP A 10 -10.58 -6.39 4.95
CA ASP A 10 -10.90 -7.56 5.77
C ASP A 10 -10.04 -7.66 7.04
N CYS A 11 -8.72 -7.48 6.92
CA CYS A 11 -7.83 -7.49 8.09
C CYS A 11 -7.82 -6.17 8.88
N LYS A 12 -8.49 -5.14 8.37
CA LYS A 12 -8.49 -3.77 8.90
C LYS A 12 -7.09 -3.21 9.20
N LYS A 13 -6.06 -3.59 8.44
CA LYS A 13 -4.66 -3.21 8.69
C LYS A 13 -3.93 -2.76 7.42
N VAL A 14 -2.90 -1.95 7.62
CA VAL A 14 -1.95 -1.59 6.55
C VAL A 14 -1.02 -2.77 6.30
N LEU A 15 -0.94 -3.20 5.05
CA LEU A 15 -0.12 -4.33 4.60
C LEU A 15 1.25 -3.85 4.12
N ALA A 16 1.30 -2.68 3.48
CA ALA A 16 2.54 -2.08 3.01
C ALA A 16 2.42 -0.56 2.89
N ARG A 17 3.55 0.14 2.99
CA ARG A 17 3.65 1.58 2.73
C ARG A 17 4.92 1.85 1.94
N TYR A 18 4.79 2.59 0.85
CA TYR A 18 5.90 2.93 -0.02
C TYR A 18 5.87 4.41 -0.39
N ASN A 19 7.04 4.96 -0.67
CA ASN A 19 7.19 6.33 -1.11
C ASN A 19 7.22 6.37 -2.63
N VAL A 20 6.29 7.13 -3.23
CA VAL A 20 6.13 7.18 -4.68
C VAL A 20 7.40 7.72 -5.36
N LYS A 21 8.22 8.51 -4.65
CA LYS A 21 9.47 9.05 -5.20
C LYS A 21 10.58 8.02 -5.37
N TYR A 22 10.57 6.94 -4.60
CA TYR A 22 11.67 5.95 -4.55
C TYR A 22 11.27 4.58 -5.07
N TYR A 23 9.99 4.36 -5.35
CA TYR A 23 9.47 3.10 -5.86
C TYR A 23 9.07 3.28 -7.33
N SER A 24 9.81 2.60 -8.20
CA SER A 24 9.43 2.44 -9.61
C SER A 24 8.20 1.54 -9.74
N GLU A 25 7.53 1.58 -10.88
CA GLU A 25 6.33 0.79 -11.15
C GLU A 25 6.56 -0.71 -10.97
N ASP A 26 7.71 -1.26 -11.40
CA ASP A 26 8.11 -2.66 -11.16
C ASP A 26 8.20 -3.01 -9.67
N MET A 27 8.84 -2.14 -8.87
CA MET A 27 8.94 -2.37 -7.42
C MET A 27 7.57 -2.33 -6.75
N VAL A 28 6.66 -1.49 -7.24
CA VAL A 28 5.27 -1.43 -6.77
C VAL A 28 4.52 -2.70 -7.18
N ALA A 29 4.71 -3.20 -8.40
CA ALA A 29 4.08 -4.42 -8.88
C ALA A 29 4.49 -5.64 -8.04
N GLU A 30 5.78 -5.80 -7.74
CA GLU A 30 6.29 -6.88 -6.88
C GLU A 30 5.74 -6.79 -5.44
N LEU A 31 5.65 -5.57 -4.91
CA LEU A 31 5.07 -5.32 -3.60
C LEU A 31 3.57 -5.67 -3.59
N ILE A 32 2.83 -5.32 -4.63
CA ILE A 32 1.41 -5.68 -4.76
C ILE A 32 1.25 -7.20 -4.94
N GLN A 33 2.09 -7.86 -5.74
CA GLN A 33 2.05 -9.32 -5.93
C GLN A 33 2.25 -10.05 -4.59
N THR A 34 3.24 -9.65 -3.81
CA THR A 34 3.50 -10.25 -2.49
C THR A 34 2.27 -10.15 -1.60
N VAL A 35 1.63 -8.98 -1.57
CA VAL A 35 0.42 -8.76 -0.78
C VAL A 35 -0.75 -9.57 -1.34
N HIS A 36 -0.89 -9.68 -2.66
CA HIS A 36 -1.94 -10.42 -3.35
C HIS A 36 -1.90 -11.91 -3.02
N VAL A 37 -0.71 -12.53 -3.00
CA VAL A 37 -0.53 -13.95 -2.64
C VAL A 37 -0.99 -14.22 -1.21
N ILE A 38 -0.73 -13.29 -0.28
CA ILE A 38 -1.03 -13.48 1.15
C ILE A 38 -2.50 -13.17 1.46
N HIS A 39 -3.08 -12.14 0.83
CA HIS A 39 -4.40 -11.62 1.23
C HIS A 39 -5.49 -11.79 0.15
N THR A 40 -5.18 -11.63 -1.14
CA THR A 40 -6.20 -11.76 -2.20
C THR A 40 -6.56 -13.21 -2.50
N ARG A 41 -5.63 -14.15 -2.38
CA ARG A 41 -5.95 -15.60 -2.45
C ARG A 41 -6.97 -16.05 -1.41
N GLY A 42 -7.01 -15.38 -0.25
CA GLY A 42 -8.02 -15.59 0.79
C GLY A 42 -9.34 -14.84 0.55
N GLY A 43 -9.48 -14.13 -0.57
CA GLY A 43 -10.67 -13.32 -0.89
C GLY A 43 -10.70 -11.95 -0.23
N HIS A 44 -9.58 -11.45 0.33
CA HIS A 44 -9.59 -10.17 1.02
C HIS A 44 -9.62 -8.99 0.05
N HIS A 45 -10.38 -7.96 0.40
CA HIS A 45 -10.40 -6.71 -0.34
C HIS A 45 -9.22 -5.81 0.03
N ILE A 46 -8.36 -5.56 -0.96
CA ILE A 46 -7.21 -4.67 -0.83
C ILE A 46 -7.50 -3.34 -1.52
N LYS A 47 -7.14 -2.23 -0.87
CA LYS A 47 -7.26 -0.88 -1.39
C LYS A 47 -5.91 -0.16 -1.30
N ILE A 48 -5.56 0.60 -2.33
CA ILE A 48 -4.36 1.46 -2.32
C ILE A 48 -4.80 2.89 -2.01
N HIS A 49 -4.37 3.41 -0.87
CA HIS A 49 -4.65 4.77 -0.44
C HIS A 49 -3.45 5.66 -0.72
N LYS A 50 -3.68 6.81 -1.39
CA LYS A 50 -2.67 7.85 -1.52
C LYS A 50 -2.69 8.70 -0.25
N LYS A 51 -1.67 8.56 0.60
CA LYS A 51 -1.50 9.44 1.76
C LYS A 51 -0.62 10.61 1.35
N ASN A 52 -1.24 11.74 1.07
CA ASN A 52 -0.51 12.99 1.05
C ASN A 52 -0.13 13.26 2.51
N LEU A 53 1.14 13.03 2.89
CA LEU A 53 1.67 13.59 4.12
C LEU A 53 1.78 15.10 3.89
N GLY A 54 0.62 15.77 3.92
CA GLY A 54 0.54 17.17 4.22
C GLY A 54 1.23 17.33 5.55
N ILE A 55 2.33 18.07 5.52
CA ILE A 55 3.12 18.55 6.64
C ILE A 55 2.23 18.61 7.88
N VAL A 56 2.42 17.69 8.83
CA VAL A 56 1.87 17.88 10.17
C VAL A 56 2.61 19.10 10.70
N LYS A 57 1.99 20.28 10.60
CA LYS A 57 2.43 21.48 11.29
C LYS A 57 2.20 21.19 12.76
N ILE A 58 3.28 20.80 13.45
CA ILE A 58 3.39 20.83 14.91
C ILE A 58 3.66 22.29 15.29
#